data_AF-A0AAN8M211-F1
#
_entry.id   AF-A0AAN8M211-F1
#
_cell.length_a   1.000
_cell.length_b   1.000
_cell.length_c   1.000
_cell.angle_alpha   90.00
_cell.angle_beta   90.00
_cell.angle_gamma   90.00
#
_symmetry.space_group_name_H-M   'P 1'
#
loop_
_entity.id
_entity.type
_entity.pdbx_description
1 polymer ?
#
loop_
_entity_poly.entity_id
_entity_poly.type
_entity_poly.pdbx_seq_one_letter_code
_entity_poly.pdbx_strand_id
1 'polypeptide(L)'
;MLVNKLTHVLCTAYYILRTNLIKIEQDFVLLFGEGTSAKFLERWPTTFKQKIIMLSKTLSKATQGAELQELIQMAESAVDEGADTNADGWDGDLSSILLLLHLIPPSSQGRKRPGTSIQEHLDAIDQSRQPYLLAVGTRKSSIHAYFIILDKRALLCKSTSALGAFDELFKTHFVFGTAYNTMLRNMYTLCTT
;
A
#
# COMPACT_ATOMS: atom_id res chain seq x y z
N MET A 1 26.71 -14.66 -27.75
CA MET A 1 25.67 -15.50 -27.11
C MET A 1 25.97 -15.83 -25.63
N LEU A 2 27.24 -16.05 -25.26
CA LEU A 2 27.65 -16.37 -23.88
C LEU A 2 27.43 -15.22 -22.88
N VAL A 3 27.68 -13.96 -23.29
CA VAL A 3 27.52 -12.76 -22.45
C VAL A 3 26.06 -12.56 -22.01
N ASN A 4 25.09 -12.65 -22.92
CA ASN A 4 23.66 -12.51 -22.56
C ASN A 4 23.18 -13.61 -21.61
N LYS A 5 23.67 -14.84 -21.75
CA LYS A 5 23.35 -15.92 -20.80
C LYS A 5 23.98 -15.67 -19.43
N LEU A 6 25.21 -15.17 -19.36
CA LEU A 6 25.85 -14.79 -18.11
C LEU A 6 25.13 -13.62 -17.43
N THR A 7 24.78 -12.57 -18.17
CA THR A 7 24.05 -11.41 -17.63
C THR A 7 22.68 -11.82 -17.10
N HIS A 8 21.97 -12.70 -17.82
CA HIS A 8 20.68 -13.20 -17.36
C HIS A 8 20.83 -14.07 -16.12
N VAL A 9 21.82 -14.97 -16.06
CA VAL A 9 22.10 -15.81 -14.88
C VAL A 9 22.53 -14.96 -13.69
N LEU A 10 23.34 -13.92 -13.89
CA LEU A 10 23.74 -12.98 -12.82
C LEU A 10 22.55 -12.13 -12.35
N CYS A 11 21.70 -11.63 -13.26
CA CYS A 11 20.46 -10.95 -12.88
C CYS A 11 19.50 -11.87 -12.13
N THR A 12 19.32 -13.10 -12.60
CA THR A 12 18.44 -14.09 -11.94
C THR A 12 19.00 -14.51 -10.59
N ALA A 13 20.32 -14.74 -10.47
CA ALA A 13 20.97 -15.06 -9.19
C ALA A 13 20.93 -13.87 -8.21
N TYR A 14 21.14 -12.64 -8.68
CA TYR A 14 21.00 -11.42 -7.88
C TYR A 14 19.55 -11.22 -7.41
N TYR A 15 18.57 -11.47 -8.28
CA TYR A 15 17.15 -11.41 -7.94
C TYR A 15 16.76 -12.51 -6.92
N ILE A 16 17.23 -13.76 -7.11
CA ILE A 16 17.01 -14.87 -6.17
C ILE A 16 17.67 -14.60 -4.80
N LEU A 17 18.91 -14.12 -4.78
CA LEU A 17 19.61 -13.74 -3.55
C LEU A 17 18.93 -12.55 -2.85
N ARG A 18 18.46 -11.54 -3.60
CA ARG A 18 17.64 -10.44 -3.06
C ARG A 18 16.35 -10.95 -2.45
N THR A 19 15.68 -11.93 -3.05
CA THR A 19 14.36 -12.39 -2.57
C THR A 19 14.36 -13.06 -1.19
N ASN A 20 15.50 -13.56 -0.72
CA ASN A 20 15.62 -14.14 0.64
C ASN A 20 16.05 -13.10 1.70
N LEU A 21 16.29 -11.85 1.32
CA LEU A 21 16.81 -10.78 2.18
C LEU A 21 16.17 -9.42 1.87
N ILE A 22 14.92 -9.41 1.40
CA ILE A 22 14.24 -8.21 0.92
C ILE A 22 14.13 -7.19 2.05
N LYS A 23 14.86 -6.09 1.90
CA LYS A 23 14.72 -4.88 2.72
C LYS A 23 14.36 -3.74 1.78
N ILE A 24 13.09 -3.68 1.37
CA ILE A 24 12.54 -2.66 0.45
C ILE A 24 13.06 -1.27 0.83
N GLU A 25 12.95 -0.92 2.11
CA GLU A 25 13.42 0.37 2.62
C GLU A 25 14.91 0.61 2.38
N GLN A 26 15.75 -0.38 2.69
CA GLN A 26 17.21 -0.22 2.56
C GLN A 26 17.60 -0.08 1.08
N ASP A 27 17.03 -0.90 0.21
CA ASP A 27 17.27 -0.83 -1.22
C ASP A 27 16.78 0.50 -1.81
N PHE A 28 15.63 1.01 -1.35
CA PHE A 28 15.11 2.30 -1.79
C PHE A 28 16.01 3.46 -1.35
N VAL A 29 16.47 3.45 -0.09
CA VAL A 29 17.44 4.43 0.43
C VAL A 29 18.74 4.41 -0.38
N LEU A 30 19.25 3.23 -0.74
CA LEU A 30 20.44 3.12 -1.58
C LEU A 30 20.25 3.70 -2.99
N LEU A 31 19.04 3.62 -3.54
CA LEU A 31 18.72 4.14 -4.87
C LEU A 31 18.44 5.65 -4.89
N PHE A 32 17.74 6.18 -3.87
CA PHE A 32 17.18 7.54 -3.90
C PHE A 32 17.59 8.45 -2.73
N GLY A 33 18.33 7.90 -1.76
CA GLY A 33 18.75 8.59 -0.55
C GLY A 33 17.67 8.67 0.54
N GLU A 34 18.10 8.86 1.78
CA GLU A 34 17.25 8.87 2.98
C GLU A 34 16.21 9.99 2.95
N GLY A 35 16.59 11.21 2.53
CA GLY A 35 15.68 12.34 2.44
C GLY A 35 14.55 12.14 1.42
N THR A 36 14.77 11.36 0.35
CA THR A 36 13.68 11.00 -0.57
C THR A 36 12.83 9.87 0.01
N SER A 37 13.45 8.90 0.70
CA SER A 37 12.76 7.76 1.32
C SER A 37 11.77 8.17 2.39
N ALA A 38 12.11 9.17 3.23
CA ALA A 38 11.27 9.62 4.33
C ALA A 38 10.12 10.55 3.88
N LYS A 39 10.25 11.18 2.71
CA LYS A 39 9.44 12.31 2.27
C LYS A 39 7.94 12.03 2.24
N PHE A 40 7.53 10.82 1.86
CA PHE A 40 6.11 10.46 1.81
C PHE A 40 5.49 10.47 3.22
N LEU A 41 6.13 9.78 4.17
CA LEU A 41 5.67 9.70 5.55
C LEU A 41 5.71 11.08 6.24
N GLU A 42 6.75 11.88 6.00
CA GLU A 42 6.87 13.24 6.55
C GLU A 42 5.74 14.17 6.08
N ARG A 43 5.35 14.06 4.81
CA ARG A 43 4.32 14.92 4.20
C ARG A 43 2.91 14.39 4.41
N TRP A 44 2.75 13.14 4.84
CA TRP A 44 1.45 12.51 4.98
C TRP A 44 0.49 13.25 5.92
N PRO A 45 0.84 13.52 7.19
CA PRO A 45 -0.14 14.06 8.15
C PRO A 45 -0.60 15.48 7.79
N THR A 46 0.31 16.30 7.26
CA THR A 46 0.10 17.74 7.07
C THR A 46 -0.30 18.12 5.64
N THR A 47 0.09 17.34 4.64
CA THR A 47 -0.14 17.69 3.23
C THR A 47 -1.12 16.71 2.59
N PHE A 48 -0.78 15.43 2.54
CA PHE A 48 -1.55 14.46 1.77
C PHE A 48 -2.88 14.12 2.43
N LYS A 49 -2.88 13.76 3.72
CA LYS A 49 -4.08 13.38 4.46
C LYS A 49 -5.13 14.48 4.46
N GLN A 50 -4.72 15.73 4.74
CA GLN A 50 -5.61 16.89 4.71
C GLN A 50 -6.24 17.11 3.33
N LYS A 51 -5.43 17.02 2.26
CA LYS A 51 -5.91 17.19 0.88
C LYS A 51 -6.90 16.09 0.49
N ILE A 52 -6.62 14.84 0.86
CA ILE A 52 -7.51 13.70 0.60
C ILE A 52 -8.87 13.88 1.28
N ILE A 53 -8.87 14.26 2.56
CA ILE A 53 -10.10 14.51 3.32
C ILE A 53 -10.90 15.65 2.69
N MET A 54 -10.25 16.76 2.34
CA MET A 54 -10.90 17.91 1.69
C MET A 54 -11.55 17.54 0.36
N LEU A 55 -10.84 16.82 -0.52
CA LEU A 55 -11.37 16.35 -1.80
C LEU A 55 -12.53 15.38 -1.61
N SER A 56 -12.41 14.45 -0.66
CA SER A 56 -13.46 13.47 -0.34
C SER A 56 -14.74 14.13 0.16
N LYS A 57 -14.62 15.16 1.01
CA LYS A 57 -15.77 15.97 1.47
C LYS A 57 -16.47 16.70 0.33
N THR A 58 -15.71 17.17 -0.66
CA THR A 58 -16.25 17.88 -1.81
C THR A 58 -17.05 16.92 -2.70
N LEU A 59 -16.53 15.71 -2.93
CA LEU A 59 -17.20 14.67 -3.72
C LEU A 59 -18.39 14.04 -3.00
N SER A 60 -18.32 13.88 -1.67
CA SER A 60 -19.44 13.28 -0.93
C SER A 60 -20.71 14.16 -0.95
N LYS A 61 -20.57 15.47 -1.15
CA LYS A 61 -21.72 16.36 -1.40
C LYS A 61 -22.40 16.10 -2.74
N ALA A 62 -21.70 15.50 -3.70
CA ALA A 62 -22.19 15.18 -5.03
C ALA A 62 -22.64 13.72 -5.19
N THR A 63 -22.21 12.79 -4.33
CA THR A 63 -22.54 11.36 -4.42
C THR A 63 -22.66 10.75 -3.01
N GLN A 64 -23.89 10.44 -2.60
CA GLN A 64 -24.22 9.91 -1.27
C GLN A 64 -23.89 8.42 -1.16
N GLY A 65 -23.00 8.06 -0.23
CA GLY A 65 -22.85 6.71 0.28
C GLY A 65 -22.47 6.75 1.76
N ALA A 66 -23.22 6.06 2.62
CA ALA A 66 -22.97 6.00 4.06
C ALA A 66 -21.53 5.54 4.37
N GLU A 67 -21.02 4.57 3.61
CA GLU A 67 -19.64 4.07 3.74
C GLU A 67 -18.57 5.16 3.52
N LEU A 68 -18.81 6.10 2.59
CA LEU A 68 -17.85 7.17 2.29
C LEU A 68 -17.80 8.21 3.42
N GLN A 69 -18.96 8.51 4.04
CA GLN A 69 -19.05 9.42 5.18
C GLN A 69 -18.38 8.85 6.43
N GLU A 70 -18.58 7.55 6.69
CA GLU A 70 -17.89 6.86 7.78
C GLU A 70 -16.36 6.91 7.62
N LEU A 71 -15.85 6.67 6.41
CA LEU A 71 -14.41 6.76 6.13
C LEU A 71 -13.85 8.18 6.32
N ILE A 72 -14.61 9.22 5.93
CA ILE A 72 -14.22 10.62 6.17
C ILE A 72 -14.13 10.89 7.67
N GLN A 73 -15.12 10.45 8.45
CA GLN A 73 -15.12 10.66 9.89
C GLN A 73 -13.94 9.94 10.58
N MET A 74 -13.67 8.68 10.18
CA MET A 74 -12.51 7.94 10.70
C MET A 74 -11.19 8.59 10.32
N ALA A 75 -11.06 9.10 9.09
CA ALA A 75 -9.87 9.81 8.64
C ALA A 75 -9.58 11.10 9.44
N GLU A 76 -10.62 11.76 9.93
CA GLU A 76 -10.52 12.98 10.74
C GLU A 76 -10.33 12.73 12.23
N SER A 77 -10.60 11.51 12.70
CA SER A 77 -10.44 11.12 14.09
C SER A 77 -8.96 11.27 14.46
N ALA A 78 -8.64 12.16 15.40
CA ALA A 78 -7.35 12.14 16.07
C ALA A 78 -7.24 10.82 16.86
N VAL A 79 -6.05 10.22 16.86
CA VAL A 79 -5.81 8.97 17.59
C VAL A 79 -6.07 9.26 19.07
N ASP A 80 -7.19 8.76 19.61
CA ASP A 80 -7.44 8.83 21.04
C ASP A 80 -6.65 7.67 21.66
N GLU A 81 -5.44 7.97 22.12
CA GLU A 81 -4.60 7.03 22.87
C GLU A 81 -5.27 6.73 24.23
N GLY A 82 -6.21 5.78 24.25
CA GLY A 82 -6.76 5.30 25.51
C GLY A 82 -8.16 4.68 25.47
N ALA A 83 -8.87 4.73 24.35
CA ALA A 83 -10.21 4.14 24.31
C ALA A 83 -10.17 2.73 23.71
N ASP A 84 -10.40 1.71 24.56
CA ASP A 84 -10.97 0.42 24.16
C ASP A 84 -12.35 0.67 23.53
N THR A 85 -12.36 1.27 22.35
CA THR A 85 -13.55 1.37 21.54
C THR A 85 -13.62 0.08 20.76
N ASN A 86 -14.70 -0.66 20.99
CA ASN A 86 -15.21 -1.71 20.11
C ASN A 86 -15.60 -1.15 18.73
N ALA A 87 -14.77 -0.32 18.12
CA ALA A 87 -14.97 0.23 16.80
C ALA A 87 -14.52 -0.85 15.81
N ASP A 88 -15.48 -1.48 15.14
CA ASP A 88 -15.26 -2.34 13.97
C ASP A 88 -14.76 -1.54 12.73
N GLY A 89 -14.10 -0.41 12.96
CA GLY A 89 -13.64 0.56 11.98
C GLY A 89 -12.18 0.39 11.59
N TRP A 90 -11.78 1.07 10.52
CA TRP A 90 -10.38 1.23 10.14
C TRP A 90 -9.76 2.37 10.94
N ASP A 91 -8.45 2.35 11.14
CA ASP A 91 -7.75 3.52 11.68
C ASP A 91 -7.82 4.72 10.71
N GLY A 92 -7.47 5.91 11.20
CA GLY A 92 -7.60 7.13 10.41
C GLY A 92 -6.67 7.20 9.19
N ASP A 93 -5.50 6.57 9.24
CA ASP A 93 -4.58 6.56 8.10
C ASP A 93 -5.01 5.57 7.03
N LEU A 94 -5.42 4.37 7.42
CA LEU A 94 -6.01 3.39 6.53
C LEU A 94 -7.30 3.92 5.91
N SER A 95 -8.15 4.60 6.68
CA SER A 95 -9.34 5.29 6.16
C SER A 95 -8.96 6.33 5.11
N SER A 96 -7.93 7.13 5.36
CA SER A 96 -7.42 8.12 4.40
C SER A 96 -6.84 7.47 3.13
N ILE A 97 -6.16 6.33 3.25
CA ILE A 97 -5.66 5.55 2.10
C ILE A 97 -6.84 5.00 1.29
N LEU A 98 -7.88 4.48 1.93
CA LEU A 98 -9.08 3.99 1.24
C LEU A 98 -9.82 5.12 0.52
N LEU A 99 -9.91 6.30 1.13
CA LEU A 99 -10.42 7.50 0.47
C LEU A 99 -9.58 7.87 -0.76
N LEU A 100 -8.26 7.87 -0.64
CA LEU A 100 -7.36 8.12 -1.77
C LEU A 100 -7.62 7.14 -2.93
N LEU A 101 -7.79 5.85 -2.63
CA LEU A 101 -8.14 4.85 -3.64
C LEU A 101 -9.52 5.11 -4.28
N HIS A 102 -10.46 5.67 -3.53
CA HIS A 102 -11.78 6.07 -4.06
C HIS A 102 -11.73 7.31 -4.95
N LEU A 103 -10.80 8.24 -4.67
CA LEU A 103 -10.55 9.43 -5.51
C LEU A 103 -9.91 9.07 -6.86
N ILE A 104 -9.28 7.91 -6.95
CA ILE A 104 -8.72 7.39 -8.19
C ILE A 104 -9.87 6.76 -9.00
N PRO A 105 -10.02 7.04 -10.31
CA PRO A 105 -11.07 6.46 -11.15
C PRO A 105 -11.16 4.94 -10.96
N PRO A 106 -12.37 4.36 -10.87
CA PRO A 106 -12.56 2.97 -10.52
C PRO A 106 -11.75 2.06 -11.44
N SER A 107 -10.75 1.39 -10.87
CA SER A 107 -10.02 0.33 -11.55
C SER A 107 -10.44 -1.02 -10.97
N SER A 108 -10.57 -2.00 -11.86
CA SER A 108 -11.05 -3.34 -11.59
C SER A 108 -10.03 -4.21 -10.82
N GLN A 109 -9.53 -3.77 -9.67
CA GLN A 109 -8.55 -4.55 -8.89
C GLN A 109 -8.83 -4.51 -7.38
N GLY A 110 -9.95 -5.11 -6.99
CA GLY A 110 -10.23 -5.39 -5.58
C GLY A 110 -11.41 -6.33 -5.44
N ARG A 111 -11.17 -7.65 -5.42
CA ARG A 111 -12.21 -8.62 -5.05
C ARG A 111 -12.11 -8.88 -3.55
N LYS A 112 -13.15 -8.55 -2.79
CA LYS A 112 -13.34 -9.06 -1.43
C LYS A 112 -13.43 -10.59 -1.52
N ARG A 113 -12.52 -11.31 -0.87
CA ARG A 113 -12.57 -12.77 -0.72
C ARG A 113 -12.72 -13.11 0.77
N PRO A 114 -13.41 -14.22 1.12
CA PRO A 114 -13.46 -14.72 2.49
C PRO A 114 -12.06 -14.99 3.05
N GLY A 115 -11.92 -14.91 4.38
CA GLY A 115 -10.66 -15.17 5.07
C GLY A 115 -10.09 -16.55 4.70
N THR A 116 -8.85 -16.56 4.23
CA THR A 116 -8.07 -17.76 3.86
C THR A 116 -6.67 -17.60 4.45
N SER A 117 -5.95 -18.71 4.62
CA SER A 117 -4.54 -18.62 5.02
C SER A 117 -3.72 -17.93 3.92
N ILE A 118 -2.55 -17.37 4.30
CA ILE A 118 -1.66 -16.72 3.33
C ILE A 118 -1.27 -17.70 2.21
N GLN A 119 -0.97 -18.96 2.57
CA GLN A 119 -0.56 -19.97 1.60
C GLN A 119 -1.68 -20.29 0.59
N GLU A 120 -2.90 -20.55 1.07
CA GLU A 120 -4.05 -20.78 0.19
C GLU A 120 -4.33 -19.59 -0.72
N HIS A 121 -4.17 -18.37 -0.20
CA HIS A 121 -4.31 -17.15 -1.00
C HIS A 121 -3.25 -17.06 -2.10
N LEU A 122 -2.00 -17.41 -1.81
CA LEU A 122 -0.91 -17.44 -2.79
C LEU A 122 -1.15 -18.51 -3.87
N ASP A 123 -1.60 -19.70 -3.47
CA ASP A 123 -1.87 -20.82 -4.38
C ASP A 123 -3.02 -20.50 -5.36
N ALA A 124 -3.98 -19.67 -4.92
CA ALA A 124 -5.11 -19.20 -5.74
C ALA A 124 -4.77 -18.07 -6.73
N ILE A 125 -3.49 -17.68 -6.86
CA ILE A 125 -3.03 -16.66 -7.81
C ILE A 125 -2.69 -17.33 -9.15
N ASP A 126 -3.60 -17.25 -10.12
CA ASP A 126 -3.42 -17.88 -11.43
C ASP A 126 -2.52 -17.08 -12.40
N GLN A 127 -2.40 -15.75 -12.20
CA GLN A 127 -1.65 -14.84 -13.09
C GLN A 127 -0.81 -13.84 -12.29
N SER A 128 0.35 -13.42 -12.84
CA SER A 128 1.11 -12.31 -12.28
C SER A 128 0.26 -11.04 -12.31
N ARG A 129 0.25 -10.33 -11.20
CA ARG A 129 -0.51 -9.10 -10.97
C ARG A 129 0.45 -8.03 -10.48
N GLN A 130 0.04 -6.78 -10.62
CA GLN A 130 0.72 -5.70 -9.93
C GLN A 130 0.79 -5.97 -8.43
N PRO A 131 1.86 -5.58 -7.74
CA PRO A 131 1.98 -5.79 -6.31
C PRO A 131 0.84 -5.10 -5.56
N TYR A 132 0.35 -5.75 -4.51
CA TYR A 132 -0.73 -5.25 -3.65
C TYR A 132 -0.50 -5.63 -2.19
N LEU A 133 -1.13 -4.88 -1.28
CA LEU A 133 -1.08 -5.17 0.14
C LEU A 133 -2.12 -6.22 0.53
N LEU A 134 -1.67 -7.18 1.34
CA LEU A 134 -2.49 -8.12 2.08
C LEU A 134 -2.37 -7.77 3.57
N ALA A 135 -3.45 -7.26 4.14
CA ALA A 135 -3.55 -7.03 5.58
C ALA A 135 -3.96 -8.32 6.28
N VAL A 136 -3.30 -8.64 7.40
CA VAL A 136 -3.59 -9.80 8.23
C VAL A 136 -3.97 -9.31 9.63
N GLY A 137 -5.22 -9.55 9.99
CA GLY A 137 -5.87 -9.07 11.20
C GLY A 137 -7.00 -9.99 11.63
N THR A 138 -7.31 -10.02 12.92
CA THR A 138 -8.54 -10.66 13.42
C THR A 138 -9.76 -9.76 13.18
N ARG A 139 -9.56 -8.44 13.18
CA ARG A 139 -10.58 -7.40 12.97
C ARG A 139 -9.98 -6.24 12.18
N LYS A 140 -10.83 -5.39 11.60
CA LYS A 140 -10.40 -4.17 10.88
C LYS A 140 -9.55 -3.24 11.74
N SER A 141 -9.92 -3.11 13.01
CA SER A 141 -9.22 -2.32 14.03
C SER A 141 -8.03 -3.05 14.67
N SER A 142 -7.79 -4.32 14.30
CA SER A 142 -6.75 -5.17 14.90
C SER A 142 -5.96 -5.89 13.81
N ILE A 143 -5.36 -5.11 12.91
CA ILE A 143 -4.40 -5.62 11.93
C ILE A 143 -3.04 -5.73 12.62
N HIS A 144 -2.43 -6.91 12.55
CA HIS A 144 -1.15 -7.20 13.19
C HIS A 144 0.01 -7.31 12.19
N ALA A 145 -0.27 -7.50 10.90
CA ALA A 145 0.76 -7.55 9.88
C ALA A 145 0.25 -7.13 8.50
N TYR A 146 1.17 -6.63 7.68
CA TYR A 146 0.96 -6.38 6.26
C TYR A 146 1.97 -7.13 5.43
N PHE A 147 1.52 -7.66 4.30
CA PHE A 147 2.37 -8.32 3.31
C PHE A 147 2.20 -7.65 1.96
N ILE A 148 3.28 -7.47 1.23
CA ILE A 148 3.25 -7.12 -0.19
C ILE A 148 3.25 -8.41 -0.98
N ILE A 149 2.18 -8.65 -1.72
CA ILE A 149 2.07 -9.81 -2.60
C ILE A 149 2.65 -9.45 -3.96
N LEU A 150 3.74 -10.11 -4.35
CA LEU A 150 4.43 -9.91 -5.62
C LEU A 150 4.83 -11.26 -6.21
N ASP A 151 4.42 -11.55 -7.44
CA ASP A 151 4.75 -12.79 -8.16
C ASP A 151 4.56 -14.08 -7.34
N LYS A 152 3.38 -14.20 -6.72
CA LYS A 152 2.99 -15.33 -5.83
C LYS A 152 3.85 -15.50 -4.59
N ARG A 153 4.57 -14.46 -4.18
CA ARG A 153 5.31 -14.40 -2.91
C ARG A 153 4.70 -13.36 -2.00
N ALA A 154 4.69 -13.65 -0.71
CA ALA A 154 4.32 -12.70 0.33
C ALA A 154 5.60 -12.12 0.95
N LEU A 155 5.77 -10.81 0.83
CA LEU A 155 6.87 -10.06 1.43
C LEU A 155 6.35 -9.37 2.68
N LEU A 156 6.86 -9.74 3.85
CA LEU A 156 6.45 -9.10 5.09
C LEU A 156 6.91 -7.64 5.12
N CYS A 157 5.98 -6.71 5.36
CA CYS A 157 6.30 -5.31 5.59
C CYS A 157 7.05 -5.15 6.91
N LYS A 158 7.99 -4.21 6.96
CA LYS A 158 8.66 -3.84 8.22
C LYS A 158 7.71 -3.04 9.11
N SER A 159 6.90 -2.18 8.51
CA SER A 159 5.89 -1.41 9.21
C SER A 159 4.71 -2.29 9.65
N THR A 160 4.26 -2.08 10.88
CA THR A 160 2.99 -2.62 11.39
C THR A 160 1.82 -1.66 11.17
N SER A 161 2.07 -0.43 10.71
CA SER A 161 1.03 0.53 10.37
C SER A 161 0.65 0.45 8.89
N ALA A 162 -0.63 0.71 8.59
CA ALA A 162 -1.15 0.79 7.22
C ALA A 162 -0.36 1.79 6.36
N LEU A 163 -0.02 2.94 6.94
CA LEU A 163 0.69 4.00 6.24
C LEU A 163 2.11 3.58 5.83
N GLY A 164 2.87 3.00 6.75
CA GLY A 164 4.21 2.52 6.42
C GLY A 164 4.17 1.32 5.45
N ALA A 165 3.18 0.45 5.56
CA ALA A 165 2.99 -0.63 4.60
C ALA A 165 2.66 -0.10 3.19
N PHE A 166 1.85 0.96 3.09
CA PHE A 166 1.56 1.63 1.82
C PHE A 166 2.79 2.31 1.21
N ASP A 167 3.60 2.95 2.03
CA ASP A 167 4.89 3.50 1.63
C ASP A 167 5.84 2.42 1.10
N GLU A 168 5.95 1.28 1.79
CA GLU A 168 6.73 0.13 1.32
C GLU A 168 6.19 -0.46 0.00
N LEU A 169 4.86 -0.53 -0.17
CA LEU A 169 4.25 -0.94 -1.43
C LEU A 169 4.64 0.00 -2.58
N PHE A 170 4.62 1.30 -2.34
CA PHE A 170 5.04 2.30 -3.32
C PHE A 170 6.54 2.13 -3.67
N LYS A 171 7.40 1.97 -2.67
CA LYS A 171 8.85 1.76 -2.86
C LYS A 171 9.18 0.48 -3.61
N THR A 172 8.37 -0.57 -3.44
CA THR A 172 8.50 -1.85 -4.16
C THR A 172 8.50 -1.66 -5.67
N HIS A 173 7.73 -0.70 -6.19
CA HIS A 173 7.75 -0.37 -7.62
C HIS A 173 9.15 -0.02 -8.14
N PHE A 174 9.84 0.87 -7.42
CA PHE A 174 11.15 1.35 -7.82
C PHE A 174 12.26 0.32 -7.54
N VAL A 175 12.16 -0.40 -6.43
CA VAL A 175 13.17 -1.40 -6.02
C VAL A 175 13.18 -2.62 -6.95
N PHE A 176 12.01 -3.09 -7.36
CA PHE A 176 11.87 -4.30 -8.17
C PHE A 176 11.55 -4.03 -9.65
N GLY A 177 11.39 -2.76 -10.04
CA GLY A 177 11.07 -2.38 -11.41
C GLY A 177 9.73 -2.97 -11.88
N THR A 178 8.77 -3.16 -10.98
CA THR A 178 7.45 -3.69 -11.33
C THR A 178 6.72 -2.67 -12.19
N ALA A 179 5.76 -3.08 -13.02
CA ALA A 179 4.96 -2.10 -13.76
C ALA A 179 4.09 -1.30 -12.77
N TYR A 180 4.19 0.04 -12.80
CA TYR A 180 3.33 0.90 -11.99
C TYR A 180 1.87 0.76 -12.45
N ASN A 181 0.92 0.78 -11.53
CA ASN A 181 -0.47 0.96 -11.95
C ASN A 181 -0.59 2.31 -12.66
N THR A 182 -1.10 2.32 -13.89
CA THR A 182 -1.34 3.56 -14.64
C THR A 182 -2.19 4.55 -13.82
N MET A 183 -3.04 4.06 -12.91
CA MET A 183 -3.87 4.87 -12.02
C MET A 183 -3.12 5.50 -10.85
N LEU A 184 -2.05 4.88 -10.35
CA LEU A 184 -1.21 5.49 -9.33
C LEU A 184 -0.39 6.68 -9.90
N ARG A 185 -0.27 6.80 -11.23
CA ARG A 185 0.28 8.01 -11.89
C ARG A 185 -0.58 9.23 -11.57
N ASN A 186 -1.90 9.04 -11.47
CA ASN A 186 -2.84 10.10 -11.09
C ASN A 186 -2.75 10.45 -9.60
N MET A 187 -2.34 9.50 -8.74
CA MET A 187 -2.08 9.75 -7.32
C MET A 187 -0.95 10.79 -7.14
N TYR A 188 0.17 10.62 -7.87
CA TYR A 188 1.26 11.60 -7.83
C TYR A 188 0.78 12.98 -8.31
N THR A 189 0.03 13.04 -9.41
CA THR A 189 -0.58 14.29 -9.90
C THR A 189 -1.52 14.93 -8.87
N LEU A 190 -2.32 14.14 -8.16
CA LEU A 190 -3.22 14.62 -7.09
C LEU A 190 -2.46 15.10 -5.87
N CYS A 191 -1.32 14.50 -5.54
CA CYS A 191 -0.48 14.88 -4.40
C CYS A 191 0.45 16.07 -4.68
N THR A 192 0.79 16.35 -5.96
CA THR A 192 1.74 17.42 -6.34
C THR A 192 1.10 18.67 -6.94
N THR A 193 -0.17 18.62 -7.35
CA THR A 193 -0.97 19.84 -7.63
C THR A 193 -1.51 20.46 -6.35
#